data_AF-A0A7J4L7Q7-F1
#
_entry.id   AF-A0A7J4L7Q7-F1
#
_cell.length_a   1.000
_cell.length_b   1.000
_cell.length_c   1.000
_cell.angle_alpha   90.00
_cell.angle_beta   90.00
_cell.angle_gamma   90.00
#
_symmetry.space_group_name_H-M   'P 1'
#
loop_
_entity.id
_entity.type
_entity.pdbx_description
1 polymer ?
#
loop_
_entity_poly.entity_id
_entity_poly.type
_entity_poly.pdbx_seq_one_letter_code
_entity_poly.pdbx_strand_id
1 'polypeptide(L)' 'KVKASQLTEGDWIAETVKFHGKTVVKEDNLGITKEQIAQLRHYKKPILVKYGIPFIPAFLLAYMVLLWL' A
#
# COMPACT_ATOMS: atom_id res chain seq x y z
N LYS A 1 -7.43 6.18 1.14
CA LYS A 1 -8.26 5.40 0.18
C LYS A 1 -8.06 5.99 -1.21
N VAL A 2 -7.66 5.21 -2.20
CA VAL A 2 -7.35 5.66 -3.56
C VAL A 2 -8.19 4.91 -4.59
N LYS A 3 -8.41 5.50 -5.77
CA LYS A 3 -9.06 4.80 -6.88
C LYS A 3 -8.11 3.77 -7.47
N ALA A 4 -8.63 2.69 -8.04
CA ALA A 4 -7.82 1.67 -8.69
C ALA A 4 -6.94 2.23 -9.84
N SER A 5 -7.40 3.29 -10.50
CA SER A 5 -6.64 3.99 -11.54
C SER A 5 -5.42 4.78 -11.03
N GLN A 6 -5.29 4.95 -9.71
CA GLN A 6 -4.19 5.67 -9.07
C GLN A 6 -3.18 4.71 -8.43
N LEU A 7 -3.42 3.40 -8.50
CA LEU A 7 -2.50 2.41 -7.94
C LEU A 7 -1.24 2.32 -8.77
N THR A 8 -0.12 2.26 -8.07
CA THR A 8 1.21 2.03 -8.65
C THR A 8 1.79 0.70 -8.17
N GLU A 9 2.68 0.12 -8.98
CA GLU A 9 3.37 -1.11 -8.63
C GLU A 9 4.15 -0.90 -7.32
N GLY A 10 4.02 -1.85 -6.39
CA GLY A 10 4.60 -1.75 -5.06
C GLY A 10 3.71 -1.08 -4.01
N ASP A 11 2.53 -0.56 -4.35
CA ASP A 11 1.58 -0.04 -3.35
C ASP A 11 1.17 -1.15 -2.37
N TRP A 12 1.28 -0.86 -1.07
CA TRP A 12 0.89 -1.80 -0.03
C TRP A 12 -0.60 -1.70 0.25
N ILE A 13 -1.36 -2.71 -0.17
CA ILE A 13 -2.81 -2.76 0.03
C ILE A 13 -3.12 -3.19 1.46
N ALA A 14 -3.99 -2.44 2.13
CA ALA A 14 -4.28 -2.64 3.55
C ALA A 14 -5.30 -3.76 3.82
N GLU A 15 -6.15 -4.08 2.85
CA GLU A 15 -7.26 -5.02 2.99
C GLU A 15 -7.31 -5.98 1.80
N THR A 16 -7.89 -7.16 1.98
CA THR A 16 -8.08 -8.11 0.88
C THR A 16 -9.07 -7.58 -0.16
N VAL A 17 -8.64 -7.44 -1.41
CA VAL A 17 -9.47 -6.96 -2.52
C VAL A 17 -9.96 -8.13 -3.37
N LYS A 18 -11.27 -8.25 -3.48
CA LYS A 18 -11.96 -9.23 -4.35
C LYS A 18 -12.60 -8.52 -5.54
N PHE A 19 -12.40 -9.07 -6.74
CA PHE A 19 -13.01 -8.60 -7.98
C PHE A 19 -13.54 -9.78 -8.79
N HIS A 20 -14.78 -9.68 -9.30
CA HIS A 20 -15.48 -10.78 -9.98
C HIS A 20 -15.44 -12.13 -9.23
N GLY A 21 -15.60 -12.10 -7.91
CA GLY A 21 -15.59 -13.32 -7.07
C GLY A 21 -14.20 -13.94 -6.85
N LYS A 22 -13.14 -13.39 -7.45
CA LYS A 22 -11.75 -13.83 -7.24
C LYS A 22 -11.02 -12.86 -6.31
N THR A 23 -10.18 -13.41 -5.44
CA THR A 23 -9.25 -12.61 -4.63
C THR A 23 -8.10 -12.16 -5.52
N VAL A 24 -7.97 -10.86 -5.75
CA VAL A 24 -6.92 -10.27 -6.60
C VAL A 24 -5.70 -9.91 -5.75
N VAL A 25 -5.93 -9.31 -4.58
CA VAL A 25 -4.88 -8.94 -3.62
C VAL A 25 -5.29 -9.41 -2.23
N LYS A 26 -4.34 -9.99 -1.50
CA LYS A 26 -4.47 -10.30 -0.07
C LYS A 26 -3.76 -9.22 0.76
N GLU A 27 -4.24 -9.01 1.98
CA GLU A 27 -3.67 -8.06 2.96
C GLU A 27 -2.18 -8.28 3.25
N ASP A 28 -1.73 -9.54 3.27
CA ASP A 28 -0.36 -9.90 3.63
C ASP A 28 0.65 -9.65 2.49
N ASN A 29 0.19 -9.15 1.33
CA ASN A 29 1.05 -8.93 0.19
C ASN A 29 1.84 -7.62 0.38
N LEU A 30 3.18 -7.71 0.33
CA LEU A 30 4.11 -6.60 0.57
C LEU A 30 4.04 -5.48 -0.51
N GLY A 31 3.27 -5.69 -1.56
CA GLY A 31 3.01 -4.73 -2.62
C GLY A 31 2.11 -5.33 -3.69
N ILE A 32 1.42 -4.48 -4.45
CA ILE A 32 0.61 -4.89 -5.60
C ILE A 32 1.46 -4.95 -6.88
N THR A 33 1.26 -5.99 -7.70
CA THR A 33 1.94 -6.13 -9.00
C THR A 33 1.17 -5.47 -10.14
N LYS A 34 1.85 -5.23 -11.28
CA LYS A 34 1.20 -4.69 -12.49
C LYS A 34 0.06 -5.57 -13.01
N GLU A 35 0.18 -6.90 -12.93
CA GLU A 35 -0.88 -7.83 -13.35
C GLU A 35 -2.12 -7.68 -12.47
N GLN A 36 -1.93 -7.51 -11.15
CA GLN A 36 -3.02 -7.27 -10.21
C GLN A 36 -3.69 -5.90 -10.45
N ILE A 37 -2.91 -4.86 -10.73
CA ILE A 37 -3.44 -3.53 -11.11
C ILE A 37 -4.28 -3.64 -12.39
N ALA A 38 -3.79 -4.37 -13.40
CA ALA A 38 -4.53 -4.60 -14.64
C ALA A 38 -5.89 -5.29 -14.40
N GLN A 39 -5.93 -6.27 -13.49
CA GLN A 39 -7.19 -6.91 -13.06
C GLN A 39 -8.13 -5.94 -12.34
N LEU A 40 -7.60 -4.95 -11.62
CA LEU A 40 -8.38 -3.95 -10.89
C LEU A 40 -8.73 -2.70 -11.71
N ARG A 41 -8.37 -2.62 -12.99
CA ARG A 41 -8.57 -1.40 -13.81
C ARG A 41 -10.02 -0.91 -13.85
N HIS A 42 -10.99 -1.82 -13.82
CA HIS A 42 -12.43 -1.50 -13.81
C HIS A 42 -13.05 -1.51 -12.41
N TYR A 43 -12.24 -1.65 -11.37
CA TYR A 43 -12.70 -1.64 -9.99
C TYR A 43 -13.11 -0.21 -9.58
N LYS A 44 -14.41 -0.01 -9.33
CA LYS A 44 -14.96 1.32 -9.03
C LYS A 44 -14.88 1.69 -7.55
N LYS A 45 -14.65 0.73 -6.66
CA LYS A 45 -14.60 0.99 -5.21
C LYS A 45 -13.21 1.52 -4.82
N PRO A 46 -13.14 2.42 -3.83
CA PRO A 46 -11.86 2.90 -3.32
C PRO A 46 -11.11 1.78 -2.59
N ILE A 47 -9.80 1.72 -2.79
CA ILE A 47 -8.90 0.74 -2.20
C ILE A 47 -8.10 1.41 -1.07
N LEU A 48 -7.93 0.72 0.05
CA LEU A 48 -7.15 1.21 1.18
C LEU A 48 -5.67 0.84 0.95
N VAL A 49 -4.81 1.86 0.90
CA VAL A 49 -3.36 1.71 0.76
C VAL A 49 -2.71 2.18 2.05
N LYS A 50 -1.76 1.39 2.57
CA LYS A 50 -0.94 1.72 3.73
C LYS A 50 0.18 2.65 3.26
N TYR A 51 0.12 3.90 3.68
CA TYR A 51 1.20 4.86 3.48
C TYR A 51 1.97 5.04 4.78
N GLY A 52 3.29 4.93 4.71
CA GLY A 52 4.16 5.14 5.86
C GLY A 52 5.44 4.31 5.75
N ILE A 53 6.53 4.88 6.24
CA ILE A 53 7.79 4.17 6.39
C ILE A 53 7.88 3.78 7.87
N PRO A 54 7.95 2.49 8.23
CA PRO A 54 8.04 2.06 9.62
C PRO A 54 9.31 2.58 10.34
N PHE A 55 10.25 3.16 9.58
CA PHE A 55 11.48 3.76 10.04
C PHE A 55 11.31 5.14 10.71
N ILE A 56 10.20 5.85 10.53
CA ILE A 56 10.04 7.22 11.04
C ILE A 56 10.30 7.36 12.56
N PRO A 57 9.80 6.47 13.43
CA PRO A 57 10.08 6.59 14.87
C PRO A 57 11.57 6.43 15.20
N ALA A 58 12.24 5.47 14.56
CA ALA A 58 13.68 5.24 14.75
C ALA A 58 14.52 6.41 14.22
N PHE A 59 14.15 6.94 13.04
CA PHE A 59 14.77 8.12 12.47
C PHE A 59 14.68 9.34 13.39
N LEU A 60 13.49 9.59 13.95
CA LEU A 60 13.27 10.73 14.84
C LEU A 60 14.12 10.63 16.10
N LEU A 61 14.20 9.44 16.72
CA LEU A 61 15.05 9.20 17.89
C LEU A 61 16.53 9.44 17.57
N ALA A 62 17.02 8.88 16.46
CA ALA A 62 18.39 9.10 16.02
C ALA A 62 18.69 10.58 15.75
N TYR A 63 17.74 11.30 15.14
CA TYR A 63 17.86 12.74 14.88
C TYR A 63 17.92 13.56 16.17
N MET A 64 17.12 13.23 17.20
CA MET A 64 17.22 13.91 18.51
C MET A 64 18.56 13.66 19.20
N VAL A 65 19.07 12.42 19.15
CA VAL A 65 20.40 12.10 19.69
C VAL A 65 21.47 12.91 18.97
N LEU A 66 21.38 13.02 17.65
CA LEU A 66 22.31 13.80 16.83
C LEU A 66 22.30 15.29 17.18
N LEU A 67 21.14 15.89 17.45
CA LEU A 67 21.04 17.32 17.84
C LEU A 67 21.51 17.60 19.27
N TRP A 68 21.50 16.58 20.15
CA TRP A 68 21.98 16.71 21.52
C TRP A 68 23.50 16.61 21.61
N LEU A 69 24.12 15.81 20.73
CA LEU A 69 25.57 15.63 20.62
C LEU A 69 26.28 16.90 20.15
#